data_AF-A0A7C4RF79-F1
#
_entry.id   AF-A0A7C4RF79-F1
#
_cell.length_a   1.000
_cell.length_b   1.000
_cell.length_c   1.000
_cell.angle_alpha   90.00
_cell.angle_beta   90.00
_cell.angle_gamma   90.00
#
_symmetry.space_group_name_H-M   'P 1'
#
loop_
_entity.id
_entity.type
_entity.pdbx_description
1 polymer ?
#
loop_
_entity_poly.entity_id
_entity_poly.type
_entity_poly.pdbx_seq_one_letter_code
_entity_poly.pdbx_strand_id
1 'polypeptide(L)'
;MEQEKTSWKEEIYEFFYLVKTCLTSFWFWLPILFTIFMYTQILIFIFLHPLLLLVAPTIISIYALIQEKKRLKAQYRIEERKILLASDPLGTMPHAPNSKLDIEEAVEEYAHFLKEKNKKSSEHKPD
;
A
#
# COMPACT_ATOMS: atom_id res chain seq x y z
N MET A 1 22.97 45.68 -59.92
CA MET A 1 22.89 44.39 -59.19
C MET A 1 23.20 44.52 -57.69
N GLU A 2 23.93 45.54 -57.22
CA GLU A 2 24.19 45.67 -55.76
C GLU A 2 23.00 46.23 -54.97
N GLN A 3 22.20 47.15 -55.55
CA GLN A 3 21.03 47.74 -54.87
C GLN A 3 19.89 46.74 -54.59
N GLU A 4 19.77 45.68 -55.39
CA GLU A 4 18.73 44.65 -55.19
C GLU A 4 19.04 43.73 -54.00
N LYS A 5 20.33 43.46 -53.75
CA LYS A 5 20.78 42.63 -52.62
C LYS A 5 20.59 43.30 -51.25
N THR A 6 20.55 44.63 -51.20
CA THR A 6 20.28 45.38 -49.97
C THR A 6 18.80 45.34 -49.58
N SER A 7 17.87 45.44 -50.55
CA SER A 7 16.41 45.37 -50.31
C SER A 7 15.98 44.05 -49.66
N TRP A 8 16.43 42.91 -50.21
CA TRP A 8 16.09 41.58 -49.69
C TRP A 8 16.57 41.35 -48.25
N LYS A 9 17.68 41.96 -47.86
CA LYS A 9 18.17 41.85 -46.49
C LYS A 9 17.27 42.62 -45.53
N GLU A 10 16.87 43.83 -45.89
CA GLU A 10 15.99 44.68 -45.10
C GLU A 10 14.62 44.02 -44.89
N GLU A 11 14.03 43.44 -45.94
CA GLU A 11 12.78 42.67 -45.86
C GLU A 11 12.87 41.47 -44.90
N ILE A 12 13.98 40.73 -44.94
CA ILE A 12 14.22 39.61 -44.01
C ILE A 12 14.36 40.11 -42.57
N TYR A 13 15.03 41.26 -42.36
CA TYR A 13 15.16 41.84 -41.02
C TYR A 13 13.81 42.30 -40.47
N GLU A 14 12.97 42.94 -41.29
CA GLU A 14 11.62 43.33 -40.91
C GLU A 14 10.76 42.11 -40.57
N PHE A 15 10.84 41.05 -41.38
CA PHE A 15 10.16 39.79 -41.10
C PHE A 15 10.61 39.19 -39.76
N PHE A 16 11.92 39.16 -39.49
CA PHE A 16 12.45 38.68 -38.21
C PHE A 16 11.98 39.52 -37.01
N TYR A 17 11.88 40.84 -37.16
CA TYR A 17 11.34 41.71 -36.13
C TYR A 17 9.87 41.46 -35.86
N LEU A 18 9.08 41.22 -36.90
CA LEU A 18 7.66 40.91 -36.79
C LEU A 18 7.45 39.55 -36.11
N VAL A 19 8.19 38.53 -36.54
CA VAL A 19 8.20 37.20 -35.91
C VAL A 19 8.61 37.28 -34.45
N LYS A 20 9.65 38.06 -34.12
CA LYS A 20 10.09 38.27 -32.74
C LYS A 20 9.00 38.93 -31.89
N THR A 21 8.35 39.97 -32.41
CA THR A 21 7.25 40.68 -31.73
C THR A 21 6.07 39.74 -31.47
N CYS A 22 5.72 38.92 -32.46
CA CYS A 22 4.71 37.87 -32.31
C CYS A 22 5.12 36.80 -31.30
N LEU A 23 6.37 36.35 -31.31
CA LEU A 23 6.89 35.40 -30.30
C LEU A 23 6.91 36.00 -28.90
N THR A 24 7.09 37.31 -28.73
CA THR A 24 7.02 37.94 -27.40
C THR A 24 5.60 38.23 -26.94
N SER A 25 4.61 38.12 -27.84
CA SER A 25 3.22 38.36 -27.50
C SER A 25 2.68 37.22 -26.64
N PHE A 26 2.21 37.55 -25.43
CA PHE A 26 1.64 36.59 -24.49
C PHE A 26 0.56 35.70 -25.11
N TRP A 27 -0.24 36.27 -26.01
CA TRP A 27 -1.32 35.57 -26.73
C TRP A 27 -0.83 34.46 -27.67
N PHE A 28 0.39 34.55 -28.19
CA PHE A 28 0.98 33.51 -29.04
C PHE A 28 1.38 32.27 -28.22
N TRP A 29 1.85 32.47 -26.98
CA TRP A 29 2.26 31.38 -26.10
C TRP A 29 1.10 30.65 -25.45
N LEU A 30 -0.05 31.30 -25.27
CA LEU A 30 -1.23 30.72 -24.64
C LEU A 30 -1.65 29.36 -25.25
N PRO A 31 -1.82 29.21 -26.58
CA PRO A 31 -2.15 27.90 -27.17
C PRO A 31 -1.04 26.86 -27.02
N ILE A 32 0.23 27.27 -27.05
CA ILE A 32 1.37 26.37 -26.89
C ILE A 32 1.42 25.83 -25.45
N LEU A 33 1.32 26.72 -24.46
CA LEU A 33 1.27 26.36 -23.05
C LEU A 33 0.05 25.50 -22.73
N PHE A 34 -1.10 25.83 -23.32
CA PHE A 34 -2.32 25.02 -23.18
C PHE A 34 -2.12 23.60 -23.72
N THR A 35 -1.47 23.46 -24.88
CA THR A 35 -1.17 22.14 -25.48
C THR A 35 -0.22 21.33 -24.59
N ILE A 36 0.85 21.96 -24.07
CA ILE A 36 1.79 21.31 -23.15
C ILE A 36 1.07 20.89 -21.86
N PHE A 37 0.20 21.73 -21.32
CA PHE A 37 -0.61 21.42 -20.14
C PHE A 37 -1.49 20.19 -20.39
N MET A 38 -2.27 20.18 -21.48
CA MET A 38 -3.14 19.07 -21.84
C MET A 38 -2.36 17.76 -22.06
N TYR A 39 -1.21 17.83 -22.73
CA TYR A 39 -0.34 16.68 -22.92
C TYR A 39 0.17 16.11 -21.58
N THR A 40 0.60 16.99 -20.68
CA THR A 40 1.06 16.59 -19.33
C THR A 40 -0.07 15.96 -18.53
N GLN A 41 -1.29 16.50 -18.60
CA GLN A 41 -2.47 15.92 -17.95
C GLN A 41 -2.79 14.51 -18.48
N ILE A 42 -2.71 14.31 -19.79
CA ILE A 42 -2.93 12.99 -20.41
C ILE A 42 -1.85 12.00 -19.94
N LEU A 43 -0.58 12.40 -19.89
CA LEU A 43 0.49 11.55 -19.38
C LEU A 43 0.24 11.17 -17.91
N ILE A 44 -0.11 12.14 -17.06
CA ILE A 44 -0.44 11.87 -15.65
C ILE A 44 -1.62 10.91 -15.57
N PHE A 45 -2.67 11.09 -16.36
CA PHE A 45 -3.81 10.18 -16.38
C PHE A 45 -3.40 8.76 -16.77
N ILE A 46 -2.60 8.61 -17.84
CA ILE A 46 -2.14 7.31 -18.32
C ILE A 46 -1.21 6.62 -17.31
N PHE A 47 -0.34 7.34 -16.60
CA PHE A 47 0.61 6.73 -15.68
C PHE A 47 0.08 6.59 -14.24
N LEU A 48 -0.63 7.59 -13.74
CA LEU A 48 -1.08 7.65 -12.35
C LEU A 48 -2.33 6.80 -12.11
N HIS A 49 -3.30 6.77 -13.04
CA HIS A 49 -4.51 5.96 -12.85
C HIS A 49 -4.27 4.45 -12.79
N PRO A 50 -3.52 3.81 -13.70
CA PRO A 50 -3.29 2.36 -13.58
C PRO A 50 -2.46 2.02 -12.34
N LEU A 51 -1.56 2.92 -11.93
CA LEU A 51 -0.81 2.74 -10.69
C LEU A 51 -1.73 2.82 -9.47
N LEU A 52 -2.63 3.80 -9.41
CA LEU A 52 -3.61 3.95 -8.35
C LEU A 52 -4.59 2.76 -8.32
N LEU A 53 -5.02 2.29 -9.48
CA LEU A 53 -5.92 1.13 -9.63
C LEU A 53 -5.25 -0.15 -9.13
N LEU A 54 -3.92 -0.25 -9.19
CA LEU A 54 -3.16 -1.38 -8.67
C LEU A 54 -2.89 -1.28 -7.15
N VAL A 55 -2.58 -0.08 -6.66
CA VAL A 55 -2.23 0.16 -5.24
C VAL A 55 -3.46 0.21 -4.33
N ALA A 56 -4.58 0.74 -4.80
CA ALA A 56 -5.82 0.82 -4.02
C ALA A 56 -6.34 -0.56 -3.52
N PRO A 57 -6.49 -1.60 -4.37
CA PRO A 57 -6.97 -2.90 -3.91
C PRO A 57 -5.99 -3.60 -2.98
N THR A 58 -4.68 -3.37 -3.13
CA THR A 58 -3.67 -3.90 -2.21
C THR A 58 -3.81 -3.28 -0.83
N ILE A 59 -3.98 -1.95 -0.74
CA ILE A 59 -4.23 -1.27 0.54
C ILE A 59 -5.54 -1.77 1.17
N ILE A 60 -6.62 -1.86 0.39
CA ILE A 60 -7.92 -2.37 0.88
C ILE A 60 -7.78 -3.79 1.41
N SER A 61 -7.06 -4.67 0.70
CA SER A 61 -6.83 -6.05 1.14
C SER A 61 -6.06 -6.11 2.46
N ILE A 62 -5.03 -5.27 2.64
CA ILE A 62 -4.27 -5.21 3.90
C ILE A 62 -5.18 -4.74 5.04
N TYR A 63 -5.98 -3.70 4.81
CA TYR A 63 -6.94 -3.20 5.80
C TYR A 63 -7.97 -4.26 6.19
N ALA A 64 -8.52 -4.99 5.22
CA ALA A 64 -9.46 -6.07 5.46
C ALA A 64 -8.84 -7.17 6.34
N LEU A 65 -7.61 -7.60 6.03
CA LEU A 65 -6.90 -8.60 6.83
C LEU A 65 -6.62 -8.13 8.26
N ILE A 66 -6.23 -6.85 8.45
CA ILE A 66 -6.01 -6.29 9.79
C ILE A 66 -7.32 -6.29 10.59
N GLN A 67 -8.44 -5.94 9.96
CA GLN A 67 -9.74 -5.94 10.60
C GLN A 67 -10.19 -7.36 10.98
N GLU A 68 -10.00 -8.33 10.09
CA GLU A 68 -10.28 -9.74 10.39
C GLU A 68 -9.43 -10.25 11.55
N LYS A 69 -8.12 -9.94 11.57
CA LYS A 69 -7.25 -10.29 12.70
C LYS A 69 -7.75 -9.73 14.01
N LYS A 70 -8.23 -8.48 14.05
CA LYS A 70 -8.83 -7.88 15.24
C LYS A 70 -10.12 -8.60 15.67
N ARG A 71 -11.00 -8.92 14.72
CA ARG A 71 -12.24 -9.66 14.99
C ARG A 71 -11.95 -11.05 15.53
N LEU A 72 -11.03 -11.78 14.91
CA LEU A 72 -10.59 -13.11 15.34
C LEU A 72 -9.97 -13.05 16.75
N LYS A 73 -9.11 -12.06 17.02
CA LYS A 73 -8.51 -11.88 18.36
C LYS A 73 -9.57 -11.63 19.44
N ALA A 74 -10.61 -10.86 19.13
CA ALA A 74 -11.73 -10.61 20.04
C ALA A 74 -12.63 -11.84 20.23
N GLN A 75 -12.94 -12.57 19.15
CA GLN A 75 -13.84 -13.72 19.17
C GLN A 75 -13.21 -14.94 19.85
N TYR A 76 -11.93 -15.19 19.60
CA TYR A 76 -11.22 -16.35 20.13
C TYR A 76 -10.44 -16.05 21.42
N ARG A 77 -10.49 -14.80 21.93
CA ARG A 77 -9.68 -14.35 23.08
C ARG A 77 -8.24 -14.87 22.99
N ILE A 78 -7.64 -14.78 21.80
CA ILE A 78 -6.23 -15.08 21.60
C ILE A 78 -5.48 -13.89 22.20
N GLU A 79 -5.50 -13.80 23.52
CA GLU A 79 -4.58 -13.01 24.28
C GLU A 79 -3.21 -13.61 23.98
N GLU A 80 -2.42 -12.91 23.17
CA GLU A 80 -0.97 -13.11 23.12
C GLU A 80 -0.48 -12.86 24.54
N ARG A 81 -0.52 -13.92 25.37
CA ARG A 81 -0.06 -13.89 26.74
C ARG A 81 1.45 -13.82 26.62
N LYS A 82 1.96 -12.59 26.55
CA LYS A 82 3.39 -12.33 26.50
C LYS A 82 3.93 -12.67 27.88
N ILE A 83 4.71 -13.74 27.95
CA ILE A 83 5.25 -14.24 29.20
C ILE A 83 6.67 -13.70 29.32
N LEU A 84 7.00 -13.17 30.50
CA LEU A 84 8.38 -12.95 30.92
C LEU A 84 8.71 -14.08 31.87
N LEU A 85 9.70 -14.89 31.52
CA LEU A 85 10.15 -15.94 32.43
C LEU A 85 10.97 -15.30 33.54
N ALA A 86 10.86 -15.84 34.75
CA ALA A 86 11.65 -15.36 35.89
C ALA A 86 13.17 -15.53 35.67
N SER A 87 13.56 -16.36 34.70
CA SER A 87 14.94 -16.59 34.28
C SER A 87 15.48 -15.57 33.28
N ASP A 88 14.64 -14.68 32.74
CA ASP A 88 15.07 -13.79 31.67
C ASP A 88 15.88 -12.60 32.22
N PRO A 89 17.00 -12.21 31.57
CA PRO A 89 17.85 -11.12 32.04
C PRO A 89 17.13 -9.77 31.98
N LEU A 90 17.50 -8.86 32.89
CA LEU A 90 16.99 -7.49 32.96
C LEU A 90 17.10 -6.80 31.58
N GLY A 91 15.95 -6.40 31.03
CA GLY A 91 15.86 -5.70 29.73
C GLY A 91 15.43 -6.57 28.55
N THR A 92 15.15 -7.85 28.77
CA THR A 92 14.56 -8.71 27.73
C THR A 92 13.11 -8.34 27.43
N MET A 93 12.75 -8.40 26.15
CA MET A 93 11.42 -8.08 25.67
C MET A 93 10.52 -9.30 25.87
N PRO A 94 9.27 -9.15 26.33
CA PRO A 94 8.36 -10.28 26.52
C PRO A 94 8.20 -11.10 25.24
N HIS A 95 8.29 -12.43 25.34
CA HIS A 95 8.21 -13.33 24.19
C HIS A 95 6.92 -14.14 24.19
N ALA A 96 6.48 -14.55 23.00
CA ALA A 96 5.38 -15.49 22.88
C ALA A 96 5.87 -16.87 23.31
N PRO A 97 5.09 -17.64 24.09
CA PRO A 97 5.45 -19.01 24.44
C PRO A 97 5.61 -19.83 23.15
N ASN A 98 6.57 -20.75 23.15
CA ASN A 98 6.78 -21.69 22.04
C ASN A 98 5.52 -22.56 21.87
N SER A 99 4.60 -22.12 21.02
CA SER A 99 3.24 -22.64 20.89
C SER A 99 3.15 -24.12 20.52
N LYS A 100 4.21 -24.72 19.99
CA LYS A 100 4.20 -26.14 19.63
C LYS A 100 4.12 -27.06 20.85
N LEU A 101 4.87 -26.76 21.91
CA LEU A 101 4.88 -27.59 23.12
C LEU A 101 3.57 -27.44 23.92
N ASP A 102 3.07 -26.20 24.05
CA ASP A 102 1.80 -25.93 24.76
C ASP A 102 0.59 -26.58 24.09
N ILE A 103 0.56 -26.65 22.75
CA ILE A 103 -0.56 -27.27 22.03
C ILE A 103 -0.53 -28.79 22.22
N GLU A 104 0.65 -29.40 22.17
CA GLU A 104 0.82 -30.85 22.32
C GLU A 104 0.45 -31.30 23.73
N GLU A 105 0.91 -30.56 24.76
CA GLU A 105 0.56 -30.78 26.16
C GLU A 105 -0.95 -30.58 26.42
N ALA A 106 -1.56 -29.51 25.88
CA ALA A 106 -3.00 -29.27 26.02
C ALA A 106 -3.86 -30.35 25.33
N VAL A 107 -3.42 -30.88 24.18
CA VAL A 107 -4.09 -31.99 23.49
C VAL A 107 -3.99 -33.28 24.33
N GLU A 108 -2.84 -33.51 24.96
CA GLU A 108 -2.61 -34.69 25.79
C GLU A 108 -3.43 -34.65 27.09
N GLU A 109 -3.50 -33.49 27.76
CA GLU A 109 -4.40 -33.26 28.90
C GLU A 109 -5.86 -33.53 28.52
N TYR A 110 -6.32 -32.99 27.39
CA TYR A 110 -7.71 -33.17 26.94
C TYR A 110 -8.02 -34.64 26.64
N ALA A 111 -7.08 -35.38 26.03
CA ALA A 111 -7.20 -36.80 25.78
C ALA A 111 -7.29 -37.61 27.10
N HIS A 112 -6.54 -37.21 28.13
CA HIS A 112 -6.62 -37.83 29.45
C HIS A 112 -7.98 -37.59 30.11
N PHE A 113 -8.49 -36.35 30.07
CA PHE A 113 -9.83 -36.02 30.58
C PHE A 113 -10.95 -36.83 29.91
N LEU A 114 -10.87 -37.02 28.59
CA LEU A 114 -11.85 -37.84 27.85
C LEU A 114 -11.83 -39.32 28.28
N LYS A 115 -10.64 -39.89 28.50
CA LYS A 115 -10.49 -41.27 28.99
C LYS A 115 -11.05 -41.42 30.40
N GLU A 116 -10.78 -40.47 31.29
CA GLU A 116 -11.29 -40.50 32.66
C GLU A 116 -12.82 -40.36 32.72
N LYS A 117 -13.38 -39.48 31.88
CA LYS A 117 -14.84 -39.30 31.75
C LYS A 117 -15.53 -40.55 31.24
N ASN A 118 -14.97 -41.21 30.23
CA ASN A 118 -15.51 -42.49 29.72
C ASN A 118 -15.45 -43.58 30.78
N LYS A 119 -14.36 -43.66 31.55
CA LYS A 119 -14.22 -44.63 32.65
C LYS A 119 -15.25 -44.42 33.76
N LYS A 120 -15.45 -43.17 34.20
CA LYS A 120 -16.50 -42.81 35.17
C LYS A 120 -17.92 -43.07 34.64
N SER A 121 -18.17 -42.84 33.34
CA SER A 121 -19.48 -43.08 32.74
C SER A 121 -19.81 -44.57 32.57
N SER A 122 -18.81 -45.44 32.43
CA SER A 122 -19.01 -46.90 32.43
C SER A 122 -19.22 -47.49 33.84
N GLU A 123 -18.77 -46.80 34.88
CA GLU A 123 -18.86 -47.23 36.28
C GLU A 123 -20.17 -46.76 36.94
N HIS A 124 -20.79 -45.69 36.43
CA HIS A 124 -22.07 -45.14 36.90
C HIS A 124 -23.25 -45.50 35.98
N LYS A 125 -23.27 -46.69 35.39
CA LYS A 125 -24.45 -47.22 34.72
C LYS A 125 -25.29 -47.94 35.80
N PRO A 126 -26.35 -47.33 36.36
CA PRO A 126 -27.26 -48.07 37.23
C PRO A 126 -27.96 -49.14 36.38
N ASP A 127 -27.89 -50.38 36.86
CA ASP A 127 -28.69 -51.50 36.35
C ASP A 127 -30.19 -51.25 36.54
#